data_AF-A0A7R9Q6V0-F1
#
_entry.id   AF-A0A7R9Q6V0-F1
#
_cell.length_a   1.000
_cell.length_b   1.000
_cell.length_c   1.000
_cell.angle_alpha   90.00
_cell.angle_beta   90.00
_cell.angle_gamma   90.00
#
_symmetry.space_group_name_H-M   'P 1'
#
loop_
_entity.id
_entity.type
_entity.pdbx_description
1 polymer ?
#
loop_
_entity_poly.entity_id
_entity_poly.type
_entity_poly.pdbx_seq_one_letter_code
_entity_poly.pdbx_strand_id
1 'polypeptide(L)'
;MSKDCFDRFGDDLSEVLLSYLSFEDRFRCESVSKQIQRVIFKTQTKLNIRKSKKFISVGEKCNDFTVFETILQKLPNITDVDISYEFDANNPVNAM
;
A
#
# COMPACT_ATOMS: atom_id res chain seq x y z
N MET A 1 -33.36 1.14 13.92
CA MET A 1 -32.51 0.73 12.77
C MET A 1 -31.09 0.57 13.27
N SER A 2 -30.45 -0.57 13.05
CA SER A 2 -29.06 -0.75 13.52
C SER A 2 -28.11 0.10 12.68
N LYS A 3 -27.16 0.72 13.36
CA LYS A 3 -26.16 1.63 12.78
C LYS A 3 -25.31 0.92 11.71
N ASP A 4 -25.12 -0.39 11.87
CA ASP A 4 -24.32 -1.24 10.99
C ASP A 4 -24.84 -1.34 9.55
N CYS A 5 -26.15 -1.26 9.34
CA CYS A 5 -26.73 -1.32 7.99
C CYS A 5 -26.36 -0.09 7.15
N PHE A 6 -26.32 1.09 7.78
CA PHE A 6 -25.94 2.33 7.10
C PHE A 6 -24.43 2.39 6.83
N ASP A 7 -23.62 1.88 7.76
CA ASP A 7 -22.17 1.81 7.57
C ASP A 7 -21.80 0.86 6.42
N ARG A 8 -22.46 -0.31 6.30
CA ARG A 8 -22.30 -1.22 5.14
C ARG A 8 -22.72 -0.58 3.82
N PHE A 9 -23.88 0.06 3.80
CA PHE A 9 -24.36 0.74 2.59
C PHE A 9 -23.39 1.84 2.14
N GLY A 10 -22.82 2.58 3.09
CA GLY A 10 -21.79 3.58 2.79
C GLY A 10 -20.49 2.95 2.27
N ASP A 11 -20.08 1.79 2.77
CA ASP A 11 -18.88 1.08 2.32
C ASP A 11 -19.08 0.61 0.87
N ASP A 12 -20.22 -0.02 0.56
CA ASP A 12 -20.56 -0.51 -0.79
C ASP A 12 -20.64 0.65 -1.81
N LEU A 13 -21.29 1.75 -1.45
CA LEU A 13 -21.38 2.93 -2.31
C LEU A 13 -20.01 3.58 -2.52
N SER A 14 -19.19 3.68 -1.46
CA SER A 14 -17.84 4.21 -1.54
C SER A 14 -16.96 3.34 -2.44
N GLU A 15 -17.09 2.02 -2.37
CA GLU A 15 -16.37 1.09 -3.24
C GLU A 15 -16.74 1.29 -4.71
N VAL A 16 -18.04 1.39 -5.01
CA VAL A 16 -18.52 1.67 -6.37
C VAL A 16 -18.00 3.02 -6.88
N LEU A 17 -18.08 4.08 -6.07
CA LEU A 17 -17.60 5.41 -6.48
C LEU A 17 -16.09 5.44 -6.71
N LEU A 18 -15.30 4.82 -5.83
CA LEU A 18 -13.84 4.74 -5.96
C LEU A 18 -13.42 3.85 -7.13
N SER A 19 -14.24 2.88 -7.55
CA SER A 19 -13.93 2.02 -8.69
C SER A 19 -13.75 2.79 -10.02
N TYR A 20 -14.40 3.95 -10.16
CA TYR A 20 -14.29 4.82 -11.34
C TYR A 20 -13.03 5.69 -11.36
N LEU A 21 -12.29 5.74 -10.24
CA LEU A 21 -11.10 6.56 -10.11
C LEU A 21 -9.83 5.76 -10.42
N SER A 22 -8.80 6.46 -10.91
CA SER A 22 -7.46 5.90 -11.01
C SER A 22 -6.92 5.52 -9.63
N PHE A 23 -5.91 4.64 -9.56
CA PHE A 23 -5.28 4.31 -8.29
C PHE A 23 -4.77 5.56 -7.56
N GLU A 24 -4.15 6.49 -8.29
CA GLU A 24 -3.60 7.72 -7.71
C GLU A 24 -4.72 8.60 -7.14
N ASP A 25 -5.81 8.78 -7.87
CA ASP A 25 -6.94 9.59 -7.41
C ASP A 25 -7.65 8.95 -6.22
N ARG A 26 -7.82 7.61 -6.23
CA ARG A 26 -8.33 6.87 -5.07
C ARG A 26 -7.46 7.12 -3.84
N PHE A 27 -6.14 6.99 -3.97
CA PHE A 27 -5.22 7.15 -2.84
C PHE A 27 -5.22 8.58 -2.29
N ARG A 28 -5.42 9.59 -3.14
CA ARG A 28 -5.60 10.98 -2.68
C ARG A 28 -6.82 11.14 -1.76
N CYS A 29 -7.84 10.31 -1.94
CA CYS A 29 -9.04 10.32 -1.10
C CYS A 29 -8.86 9.62 0.26
N GLU A 30 -7.70 9.01 0.55
CA GLU A 30 -7.45 8.29 1.81
C GLU A 30 -7.72 9.16 3.04
N SER A 31 -7.38 10.45 2.99
CA SER A 31 -7.55 11.38 4.11
C SER A 31 -8.96 11.94 4.26
N VAL A 32 -9.88 11.67 3.32
CA VAL A 32 -11.22 12.27 3.29
C VAL A 32 -12.13 11.68 4.37
N SER A 33 -12.08 10.35 4.55
CA SER A 33 -12.84 9.68 5.61
C SER A 33 -12.24 8.33 5.95
N LYS A 34 -12.47 7.86 7.19
CA LYS A 34 -12.07 6.51 7.63
C LYS A 34 -12.74 5.41 6.79
N GLN A 35 -13.94 5.65 6.29
CA GLN A 35 -14.67 4.73 5.42
C GLN A 35 -13.95 4.56 4.08
N ILE A 36 -13.63 5.67 3.41
CA ILE A 36 -12.87 5.67 2.15
C ILE A 36 -11.49 5.04 2.36
N GLN A 37 -10.79 5.41 3.43
CA GLN A 37 -9.50 4.82 3.80
C GLN A 37 -9.59 3.28 3.90
N ARG A 38 -10.60 2.74 4.59
CA ARG A 38 -10.80 1.28 4.71
C ARG A 38 -11.04 0.63 3.35
N VAL A 39 -11.86 1.24 2.50
CA VAL A 39 -12.17 0.71 1.17
C VAL A 39 -10.93 0.71 0.27
N ILE A 40 -10.15 1.79 0.27
CA ILE A 40 -8.90 1.88 -0.51
C ILE A 40 -7.96 0.75 -0.11
N PHE A 41 -7.69 0.56 1.18
CA PHE A 41 -6.73 -0.45 1.63
C PHE A 41 -7.23 -1.89 1.52
N LYS A 42 -8.54 -2.14 1.67
CA LYS A 42 -9.13 -3.46 1.44
C LYS A 42 -9.13 -3.88 -0.02
N THR A 43 -9.25 -2.93 -0.95
CA THR A 43 -9.32 -3.24 -2.39
C THR A 43 -7.94 -3.46 -3.01
N GLN A 44 -6.85 -3.13 -2.32
CA GLN A 44 -5.50 -3.40 -2.82
C GLN A 44 -5.14 -4.87 -2.69
N THR A 45 -4.76 -5.47 -3.82
CA THR A 45 -4.29 -6.87 -3.90
C THR A 45 -2.83 -6.98 -4.29
N LYS A 46 -2.24 -5.90 -4.80
CA LYS A 46 -0.85 -5.86 -5.28
C LYS A 46 -0.06 -4.78 -4.58
N LEU A 47 1.14 -5.13 -4.12
CA LEU A 47 2.12 -4.18 -3.58
C LEU A 47 3.33 -4.17 -4.51
N ASN A 48 3.59 -3.03 -5.16
CA ASN A 48 4.77 -2.86 -6.01
C ASN A 48 5.76 -1.90 -5.33
N ILE A 49 6.93 -2.40 -4.97
CA ILE A 49 8.00 -1.64 -4.34
C ILE A 49 9.08 -1.39 -5.40
N ARG A 50 9.07 -0.19 -5.99
CA ARG A 50 10.11 0.26 -6.94
C ARG A 50 11.01 1.30 -6.30
N LYS A 51 12.33 1.16 -6.51
CA LYS A 51 13.34 2.20 -6.20
C LYS A 51 13.32 2.76 -4.77
N SER A 52 12.96 1.96 -3.78
CA SER A 52 13.06 2.41 -2.39
C SER A 52 14.45 2.12 -1.85
N LYS A 53 15.30 3.15 -1.77
CA LYS A 53 16.60 3.09 -1.06
C LYS A 53 16.43 2.68 0.42
N LYS A 54 15.23 2.80 0.99
CA LYS A 54 14.92 2.45 2.39
C LYS A 54 14.75 0.94 2.61
N PHE A 55 14.28 0.20 1.60
CA PHE A 55 14.12 -1.26 1.70
C PHE A 55 15.37 -2.05 1.27
N ILE A 56 16.46 -1.35 0.92
CA ILE A 56 17.72 -1.96 0.48
C ILE A 56 18.74 -1.82 1.60
N SER A 57 19.00 -2.91 2.32
CA SER A 57 20.23 -3.08 3.08
C SER A 57 20.88 -4.37 2.62
N VAL A 58 21.80 -4.25 1.67
CA VAL A 58 22.71 -5.33 1.30
C VAL A 58 23.88 -5.25 2.28
N GLY A 59 24.01 -6.24 3.18
CA GLY A 59 25.21 -6.44 4.00
C GLY A 59 25.08 -6.15 5.50
N GLU A 60 24.23 -5.23 5.95
CA GLU A 60 24.06 -4.94 7.38
C GLU A 60 22.57 -4.88 7.73
N LYS A 61 22.16 -5.67 8.73
CA LYS A 61 20.81 -5.86 9.28
C LYS A 61 19.78 -4.78 8.86
N CYS A 62 18.82 -5.18 8.03
CA CYS A 62 17.69 -4.33 7.64
C CYS A 62 16.84 -4.00 8.88
N ASN A 63 16.94 -2.77 9.38
CA ASN A 63 16.09 -2.28 10.48
C ASN A 63 14.65 -1.94 10.03
N ASP A 64 14.35 -2.01 8.73
CA ASP A 64 13.07 -1.53 8.16
C ASP A 64 12.03 -2.64 7.90
N PHE A 65 12.24 -3.85 8.44
CA PHE A 65 11.20 -4.91 8.43
C PHE A 65 9.90 -4.44 9.11
N THR A 66 10.01 -3.57 10.11
CA THR A 66 8.87 -2.96 10.82
C THR A 66 8.03 -2.05 9.91
N VAL A 67 8.64 -1.28 9.01
CA VAL A 67 7.90 -0.44 8.05
C VAL A 67 7.18 -1.30 7.04
N PHE A 68 7.85 -2.32 6.52
CA PHE A 68 7.24 -3.29 5.61
C PHE A 68 6.07 -4.04 6.28
N GLU A 69 6.27 -4.52 7.51
CA GLU A 69 5.24 -5.17 8.31
C GLU A 69 4.05 -4.25 8.59
N THR A 70 4.31 -2.98 8.91
CA THR A 70 3.24 -1.97 9.11
C THR A 70 2.43 -1.75 7.82
N ILE A 71 3.08 -1.78 6.66
CA ILE A 71 2.40 -1.67 5.36
C ILE A 71 1.53 -2.92 5.11
N LEU A 72 2.06 -4.12 5.34
CA LEU A 72 1.31 -5.36 5.19
C LEU A 72 0.11 -5.43 6.16
N GLN A 73 0.27 -4.98 7.41
CA GLN A 73 -0.83 -4.92 8.38
C GLN A 73 -1.97 -4.01 7.94
N LYS A 74 -1.68 -2.95 7.17
CA LYS A 74 -2.70 -2.06 6.61
C LYS A 74 -3.39 -2.63 5.37
N LEU A 75 -2.76 -3.58 4.69
CA LEU A 75 -3.17 -4.10 3.39
C LEU A 75 -3.54 -5.58 3.49
N PRO A 76 -4.68 -5.92 4.13
CA PRO A 76 -5.01 -7.29 4.52
C PRO A 76 -5.25 -8.25 3.35
N ASN A 77 -5.49 -7.72 2.14
CA ASN A 77 -5.87 -8.50 0.96
C ASN A 77 -4.76 -8.57 -0.10
N ILE A 78 -3.51 -8.25 0.26
CA ILE A 78 -2.37 -8.44 -0.65
C ILE A 78 -2.22 -9.93 -0.98
N THR A 79 -2.12 -10.22 -2.27
CA THR A 79 -1.82 -11.56 -2.81
C THR A 79 -0.57 -11.56 -3.68
N ASP A 80 -0.09 -10.39 -4.09
CA ASP A 80 1.03 -10.24 -5.02
C ASP A 80 1.97 -9.12 -4.53
N VAL A 81 3.25 -9.44 -4.37
CA VAL A 81 4.28 -8.48 -3.95
C VAL A 81 5.39 -8.50 -4.99
N ASP A 82 5.51 -7.41 -5.74
CA ASP A 82 6.55 -7.21 -6.74
C ASP A 82 7.60 -6.25 -6.17
N ILE A 83 8.84 -6.73 -6.07
CA ILE A 83 9.97 -5.94 -5.58
C ILE A 83 10.99 -5.86 -6.71
N SER A 84 10.96 -4.75 -7.44
CA SER A 84 11.90 -4.51 -8.53
C SER A 84 13.06 -3.65 -8.04
N TYR A 85 14.26 -4.21 -8.12
CA TYR A 85 15.51 -3.52 -7.83
C TYR A 85 16.20 -3.14 -9.15
N GLU A 86 16.55 -1.88 -9.34
CA GLU A 86 17.54 -1.48 -10.35
C GLU A 86 18.90 -1.43 -9.64
N PHE A 87 19.83 -2.28 -10.07
CA PHE A 87 21.20 -2.27 -9.58
C PHE A 87 21.91 -1.05 -10.19
N ASP A 88 22.14 -0.01 -9.38
CA ASP A 88 22.93 1.13 -9.82
C ASP A 88 24.41 0.74 -9.80
N ALA A 89 24.94 0.37 -10.97
CA ALA A 89 26.32 -0.05 -11.15
C ALA A 89 27.34 1.08 -10.90
N ASN A 90 26.88 2.34 -10.76
CA ASN A 90 27.72 3.50 -10.48
C ASN A 90 27.75 3.88 -8.99
N ASN A 91 27.08 3.12 -8.12
CA ASN A 91 27.14 3.36 -6.68
C ASN A 91 28.46 2.80 -6.11
N PRO A 92 29.34 3.63 -5.50
CA PRO A 92 30.66 3.19 -5.01
C PRO A 92 30.59 2.12 -3.91
N VAL A 93 29.43 1.91 -3.29
CA VAL A 93 29.19 0.84 -2.30
C VAL A 93 29.11 -0.55 -2.95
N ASN A 94 28.81 -0.62 -4.26
CA ASN A 94 28.65 -1.88 -4.99
C ASN A 94 29.94 -2.35 -5.68
N ALA A 95 31.06 -1.64 -5.50
CA ALA A 95 32.36 -1.92 -6.14
C ALA A 95 33.41 -2.53 -5.17
N MET A 96 32.99 -2.95 -3.98
CA MET A 96 33.81 -3.69 -3.00
C MET A 96 33.35 -5.14 -2.89
#